data_AF-A0A2V8P7D6-F1
#
_entry.id   AF-A0A2V8P7D6-F1
#
_cell.length_a   1.000
_cell.length_b   1.000
_cell.length_c   1.000
_cell.angle_alpha   90.00
_cell.angle_beta   90.00
_cell.angle_gamma   90.00
#
_symmetry.space_group_name_H-M   'P 1'
#
loop_
_entity.id
_entity.type
_entity.pdbx_description
1 polymer ?
#
loop_
_entity_poly.entity_id
_entity_poly.type
_entity_poly.pdbx_seq_one_letter_code
_entity_poly.pdbx_strand_id
1 'polypeptide(L)'
;GRANAPGGRFWVGYQFEARPGVAIDFEVVDGSGNVYFSMDGSSISLDSRYETRELGFFLFFDTQRDGFTRAEAYNLRRTHEFSSYPVYWAGRATNEESLNYLKSIIDSPSPEVNRLADRATFAIALHDDARVESILIDLIRKPVNEPIRSRAIFWLGYTPESQIKNALLTEIVRNDREWTDARNQAMSALGMNRSAASLPLLENLYETMTSRELKLRALRGIARNDNRDGAATFLIRVAESERELELRRSAISSLGRIAGEKSLGALANMMDSDPETEIQKQAVSAIGRRPKDEAIPILIRAARSHPKMAVRQQAIRMLGQTGDERAVAFFRELLGK
;
A
#
# COMPACT_ATOMS: atom_id res chain seq x y z
N GLY A 1 26.63 5.09 29.09
CA GLY A 1 25.30 5.65 28.84
C GLY A 1 24.74 6.34 30.08
N ARG A 2 24.17 5.56 31.01
CA ARG A 2 23.36 6.07 32.15
C ARG A 2 24.04 7.15 33.03
N ALA A 3 25.34 7.03 33.30
CA ALA A 3 26.05 7.96 34.19
C ALA A 3 26.27 9.38 33.61
N ASN A 4 26.20 9.56 32.29
CA ASN A 4 26.61 10.81 31.61
C ASN A 4 25.47 11.46 30.79
N ALA A 5 24.23 11.00 30.94
CA ALA A 5 23.09 11.47 30.14
C ALA A 5 22.36 12.63 30.83
N PRO A 6 22.20 13.82 30.19
CA PRO A 6 21.40 14.92 30.73
C PRO A 6 19.96 14.47 31.01
N GLY A 7 19.48 14.68 32.24
CA GLY A 7 18.16 14.23 32.68
C GLY A 7 17.95 12.71 32.63
N GLY A 8 19.03 11.93 32.50
CA GLY A 8 19.00 10.46 32.42
C GLY A 8 18.30 9.90 31.17
N ARG A 9 18.20 10.71 30.10
CA ARG A 9 17.58 10.32 28.84
C ARG A 9 18.60 10.27 27.72
N PHE A 10 18.55 9.21 26.92
CA PHE A 10 19.49 9.02 25.81
C PHE A 10 18.95 8.05 24.77
N TRP A 11 19.49 8.14 23.55
CA TRP A 11 19.27 7.17 22.50
C TRP A 11 20.40 6.14 22.47
N VAL A 12 20.07 4.91 22.12
CA VAL A 12 21.03 3.88 21.69
C VAL A 12 20.66 3.47 20.29
N GLY A 13 21.62 3.51 19.36
CA GLY A 13 21.41 3.13 17.96
C GLY A 13 22.37 2.04 17.53
N TYR A 14 21.91 1.15 16.65
CA TYR A 14 22.78 0.21 15.94
C TYR A 14 22.35 0.06 14.49
N GLN A 15 23.29 -0.27 13.61
CA GLN A 15 23.04 -0.58 12.20
C GLN A 15 22.76 -2.07 12.03
N PHE A 16 21.84 -2.41 11.11
CA PHE A 16 21.58 -3.79 10.66
C PHE A 16 21.55 -3.83 9.12
N GLU A 17 21.57 -5.02 8.52
CA GLU A 17 21.52 -5.16 7.06
C GLU A 17 20.06 -5.11 6.58
N ALA A 18 19.73 -4.07 5.85
CA ALA A 18 18.39 -3.86 5.31
C ALA A 18 18.21 -4.56 3.97
N ARG A 19 17.07 -5.24 3.80
CA ARG A 19 16.72 -5.94 2.56
C ARG A 19 16.58 -4.96 1.40
N PRO A 20 16.77 -5.41 0.15
CA PRO A 20 16.60 -4.55 -1.02
C PRO A 20 15.17 -4.05 -1.19
N GLY A 21 15.03 -2.89 -1.83
CA GLY A 21 13.74 -2.32 -2.23
C GLY A 21 12.89 -1.78 -1.07
N VAL A 22 13.49 -1.50 0.09
CA VAL A 22 12.86 -0.72 1.16
C VAL A 22 13.39 0.70 1.14
N ALA A 23 12.53 1.66 1.46
CA ALA A 23 12.88 3.07 1.60
C ALA A 23 12.29 3.61 2.88
N ILE A 24 13.13 4.22 3.73
CA ILE A 24 12.74 4.91 4.97
C ILE A 24 13.40 6.28 4.94
N ASP A 25 12.70 7.27 5.48
CA ASP A 25 13.15 8.67 5.51
C ASP A 25 13.57 9.17 4.12
N PHE A 26 12.73 8.88 3.12
CA PHE A 26 13.00 9.18 1.73
C PHE A 26 12.36 10.48 1.27
N GLU A 27 13.03 11.08 0.30
CA GLU A 27 12.66 12.33 -0.33
C GLU A 27 11.86 12.03 -1.60
N VAL A 28 10.64 12.52 -1.64
CA VAL A 28 9.75 12.42 -2.80
C VAL A 28 9.81 13.73 -3.55
N VAL A 29 10.24 13.68 -4.81
CA VAL A 29 10.11 14.80 -5.74
C VAL A 29 8.88 14.56 -6.59
N ASP A 30 7.88 15.43 -6.49
CA ASP A 30 6.68 15.33 -7.31
C ASP A 30 6.93 15.76 -8.77
N GLY A 31 5.95 15.53 -9.65
CA GLY A 31 6.05 15.89 -11.06
C GLY A 31 6.13 17.40 -11.33
N SER A 32 5.93 18.24 -10.32
CA SER A 32 6.08 19.70 -10.37
C SER A 32 7.40 20.19 -9.78
N GLY A 33 8.26 19.26 -9.31
CA GLY A 33 9.53 19.56 -8.67
C GLY A 33 9.44 19.90 -7.18
N ASN A 34 8.27 19.75 -6.54
CA ASN A 34 8.16 19.94 -5.10
C ASN A 34 8.76 18.75 -4.36
N VAL A 35 9.46 19.05 -3.27
CA VAL A 35 10.12 18.05 -2.43
C VAL A 35 9.31 17.83 -1.16
N TYR A 36 8.92 16.58 -0.90
CA TYR A 36 8.27 16.15 0.33
C TYR A 36 9.08 15.03 0.98
N PHE A 37 9.14 15.02 2.31
CA PHE A 37 9.84 13.99 3.06
C PHE A 37 8.84 13.09 3.77
N SER A 38 8.94 11.78 3.57
CA SER A 38 8.36 10.83 4.52
C SER A 38 9.33 10.72 5.68
N MET A 39 8.96 11.17 6.89
CA MET A 39 9.81 11.09 8.10
C MET A 39 9.09 10.39 9.26
N ASP A 40 8.15 9.48 8.94
CA ASP A 40 7.32 8.81 9.95
C ASP A 40 7.98 7.55 10.55
N GLY A 41 9.17 7.17 10.05
CA GLY A 41 9.91 5.97 10.47
C GLY A 41 9.07 4.69 10.40
N SER A 42 8.05 4.63 9.54
CA SER A 42 7.11 3.49 9.44
C SER A 42 6.61 3.21 8.03
N SER A 43 6.70 4.17 7.12
CA SER A 43 6.38 4.01 5.71
C SER A 43 7.54 3.34 4.97
N ILE A 44 7.23 2.28 4.22
CA ILE A 44 8.15 1.71 3.23
C ILE A 44 7.66 2.13 1.84
N SER A 45 8.53 2.77 1.06
CA SER A 45 8.34 2.79 -0.39
C SER A 45 9.02 1.57 -1.02
N LEU A 46 8.29 0.90 -1.91
CA LEU A 46 8.80 -0.18 -2.77
C LEU A 46 9.35 0.34 -4.11
N ASP A 47 9.38 1.66 -4.28
CA ASP A 47 9.97 2.29 -5.45
C ASP A 47 11.49 2.28 -5.30
N SER A 48 12.17 1.52 -6.15
CA SER A 48 13.62 1.33 -6.11
C SER A 48 14.41 2.62 -6.28
N ARG A 49 13.79 3.69 -6.78
CA ARG A 49 14.42 5.02 -6.88
C ARG A 49 14.75 5.62 -5.51
N TYR A 50 14.08 5.17 -4.46
CA TYR A 50 14.20 5.73 -3.10
C TYR A 50 14.83 4.76 -2.10
N GLU A 51 15.44 3.66 -2.58
CA GLU A 51 15.97 2.58 -1.75
C GLU A 51 16.95 3.09 -0.66
N THR A 52 16.76 2.59 0.56
CA THR A 52 17.57 2.92 1.72
C THR A 52 18.22 1.65 2.27
N ARG A 53 19.56 1.56 2.17
CA ARG A 53 20.33 0.41 2.67
C ARG A 53 21.05 0.64 3.98
N GLU A 54 21.30 1.90 4.33
CA GLU A 54 21.97 2.25 5.58
C GLU A 54 20.92 2.64 6.60
N LEU A 55 20.33 1.63 7.24
CA LEU A 55 19.34 1.82 8.29
C LEU A 55 19.94 1.59 9.67
N GLY A 56 19.53 2.41 10.63
CA GLY A 56 19.78 2.20 12.04
C GLY A 56 18.48 2.03 12.80
N PHE A 57 18.47 1.13 13.79
CA PHE A 57 17.39 1.02 14.75
C PHE A 57 17.79 1.73 16.04
N PHE A 58 16.96 2.66 16.49
CA PHE A 58 17.24 3.56 17.60
C PHE A 58 16.21 3.39 18.70
N LEU A 59 16.69 3.29 19.94
CA LEU A 59 15.89 3.07 21.13
C LEU A 59 16.12 4.20 22.12
N PHE A 60 15.05 4.82 22.58
CA PHE A 60 15.10 5.93 23.54
C PHE A 60 14.91 5.40 24.96
N PHE A 61 15.94 5.58 25.79
CA PHE A 61 15.93 5.20 27.19
C PHE A 61 15.56 6.38 28.08
N ASP A 62 14.71 6.14 29.09
CA ASP A 62 14.37 7.10 30.14
C ASP A 62 14.63 6.49 31.52
N THR A 63 15.57 7.06 32.28
CA THR A 63 15.87 6.60 33.64
C THR A 63 14.71 6.72 34.62
N GLN A 64 13.76 7.64 34.40
CA GLN A 64 12.59 7.77 35.29
C GLN A 64 11.65 6.56 35.17
N ARG A 65 11.63 5.93 33.99
CA ARG A 65 10.88 4.69 33.74
C ARG A 65 11.76 3.44 33.79
N ASP A 66 13.07 3.63 33.99
CA ASP A 66 14.12 2.61 33.92
C ASP A 66 13.99 1.67 32.70
N GLY A 67 13.67 2.24 31.53
CA GLY A 67 13.34 1.44 30.35
C GLY A 67 13.41 2.18 29.03
N PHE A 68 13.37 1.40 27.95
CA PHE A 68 13.17 1.95 26.61
C PHE A 68 11.71 2.29 26.41
N THR A 69 11.44 3.50 25.93
CA THR A 69 10.08 4.06 25.84
C THR A 69 9.67 4.41 24.41
N ARG A 70 10.64 4.52 23.51
CA ARG A 70 10.42 4.71 22.07
C ARG A 70 11.43 3.91 21.26
N ALA A 71 11.03 3.54 20.06
CA ALA A 71 11.88 2.87 19.08
C ALA A 71 11.55 3.39 17.69
N GLU A 72 12.57 3.65 16.87
CA GLU A 72 12.41 4.19 15.51
C GLU A 72 13.50 3.60 14.60
N ALA A 73 13.19 3.42 13.31
CA ALA A 73 14.20 3.10 12.30
C ALA A 73 14.48 4.35 11.48
N TYR A 74 15.77 4.69 11.30
CA TYR A 74 16.19 5.88 10.59
C TYR A 74 17.17 5.58 9.45
N ASN A 75 17.11 6.42 8.42
CA ASN A 75 18.09 6.44 7.34
C ASN A 75 19.38 7.14 7.79
N LEU A 76 20.46 6.37 7.96
CA LEU A 76 21.75 6.87 8.46
C LEU A 76 22.44 7.85 7.50
N ARG A 77 21.99 7.95 6.25
CA ARG A 77 22.51 8.96 5.29
C ARG A 77 21.83 10.32 5.44
N ARG A 78 20.80 10.44 6.27
CA ARG A 78 20.07 11.69 6.50
C ARG A 78 20.44 12.28 7.86
N THR A 79 20.30 13.59 7.97
CA THR A 79 20.46 14.28 9.26
C THR A 79 19.19 14.09 10.08
N HIS A 80 19.33 13.62 11.31
CA HIS A 80 18.23 13.41 12.23
C HIS A 80 18.45 14.16 13.54
N GLU A 81 17.42 14.86 14.01
CA GLU A 81 17.45 15.55 15.29
C GLU A 81 16.88 14.66 16.40
N PHE A 82 17.74 14.22 17.31
CA PHE A 82 17.38 13.31 18.41
C PHE A 82 16.80 14.03 19.64
N SER A 83 16.03 15.09 19.40
CA SER A 83 15.44 15.97 20.44
C SER A 83 16.48 16.50 21.43
N SER A 84 17.70 16.79 20.96
CA SER A 84 18.84 17.25 21.77
C SER A 84 19.33 16.25 22.85
N TYR A 85 18.90 14.99 22.82
CA TYR A 85 19.42 13.95 23.71
C TYR A 85 20.67 13.28 23.12
N PRO A 86 21.63 12.85 23.96
CA PRO A 86 22.82 12.16 23.47
C PRO A 86 22.46 10.83 22.81
N VAL A 87 23.20 10.50 21.76
CA VAL A 87 23.08 9.23 21.02
C VAL A 87 24.32 8.40 21.29
N TYR A 88 24.13 7.19 21.82
CA TYR A 88 25.18 6.20 21.98
C TYR A 88 25.10 5.21 20.83
N TRP A 89 26.11 5.23 19.96
CA TRP A 89 26.20 4.32 18.83
C TRP A 89 26.83 2.99 19.26
N ALA A 90 26.07 1.90 19.13
CA ALA A 90 26.51 0.56 19.48
C ALA A 90 27.24 -0.15 18.33
N GLY A 91 27.35 0.49 17.16
CA GLY A 91 28.02 -0.08 15.99
C GLY A 91 27.07 -0.83 15.07
N ARG A 92 27.60 -1.86 14.40
CA ARG A 92 26.85 -2.72 13.47
C ARG A 92 26.56 -4.06 14.15
N ALA A 93 25.28 -4.43 14.16
CA ALA A 93 24.82 -5.75 14.58
C ALA A 93 24.65 -6.64 13.34
N THR A 94 24.92 -7.94 13.50
CA THR A 94 24.50 -8.94 12.52
C THR A 94 22.97 -9.07 12.49
N ASN A 95 22.42 -9.58 11.39
CA ASN A 95 20.97 -9.84 11.32
C ASN A 95 20.52 -10.83 12.39
N GLU A 96 21.36 -11.81 12.76
CA GLU A 96 21.05 -12.73 13.85
C GLU A 96 20.92 -12.02 15.21
N GLU A 97 21.90 -11.19 15.58
CA GLU A 97 21.88 -10.44 16.84
C GLU A 97 20.67 -9.50 16.90
N SER A 98 20.44 -8.75 15.82
CA SER A 98 19.32 -7.81 15.73
C SER A 98 17.97 -8.53 15.79
N LEU A 99 17.75 -9.57 14.99
CA LEU A 99 16.49 -10.32 14.99
C LEU A 99 16.22 -10.98 16.35
N ASN A 100 17.24 -11.56 16.99
CA ASN A 100 17.09 -12.13 18.33
C ASN A 100 16.72 -11.07 19.36
N TYR A 101 17.35 -9.90 19.30
CA TYR A 101 17.02 -8.78 20.19
C TYR A 101 15.60 -8.24 19.96
N LEU A 102 15.20 -8.02 18.71
CA LEU A 102 13.86 -7.54 18.35
C LEU A 102 12.77 -8.54 18.78
N LYS A 103 13.02 -9.85 18.64
CA LYS A 103 12.13 -10.89 19.18
C LYS A 103 12.01 -10.79 20.70
N SER A 104 13.10 -10.52 21.41
CA SER A 104 13.06 -10.36 22.87
C SER A 104 12.20 -9.17 23.31
N ILE A 105 12.12 -8.10 22.51
CA ILE A 105 11.21 -6.97 22.76
C ILE A 105 9.75 -7.41 22.61
N ILE A 106 9.44 -8.18 21.56
CA ILE A 106 8.08 -8.64 21.28
C ILE A 106 7.61 -9.66 22.32
N ASP A 107 8.45 -10.63 22.67
CA ASP A 107 8.14 -11.71 23.62
C ASP A 107 8.28 -11.24 25.09
N SER A 108 8.69 -10.00 25.35
CA SER A 108 8.90 -9.47 26.71
C SER A 108 7.59 -9.47 27.52
N PRO A 109 7.59 -10.02 28.75
CA PRO A 109 6.44 -9.96 29.65
C PRO A 109 6.24 -8.56 30.25
N SER A 110 7.25 -7.67 30.19
CA SER A 110 7.13 -6.29 30.64
C SER A 110 6.25 -5.50 29.68
N PRO A 111 5.10 -4.94 30.13
CA PRO A 111 4.22 -4.13 29.28
C PRO A 111 4.93 -2.91 28.70
N GLU A 112 5.91 -2.36 29.41
CA GLU A 112 6.63 -1.17 28.94
C GLU A 112 7.51 -1.46 27.73
N VAL A 113 8.22 -2.59 27.77
CA VAL A 113 9.03 -3.08 26.64
C VAL A 113 8.12 -3.56 25.51
N ASN A 114 7.05 -4.29 25.83
CA ASN A 114 6.11 -4.81 24.84
C ASN A 114 5.40 -3.70 24.03
N ARG A 115 5.27 -2.47 24.56
CA ARG A 115 4.80 -1.31 23.78
C ARG A 115 5.66 -1.02 22.55
N LEU A 116 6.92 -1.47 22.53
CA LEU A 116 7.83 -1.34 21.39
C LEU A 116 7.66 -2.47 20.37
N ALA A 117 6.79 -3.45 20.61
CA ALA A 117 6.62 -4.61 19.74
C ALA A 117 6.19 -4.26 18.32
N ASP A 118 5.38 -3.21 18.13
CA ASP A 118 5.00 -2.73 16.79
C ASP A 118 6.23 -2.26 16.00
N ARG A 119 7.07 -1.44 16.64
CA ARG A 119 8.32 -0.93 16.05
C ARG A 119 9.37 -2.01 15.87
N ALA A 120 9.42 -2.99 16.78
CA ALA A 120 10.29 -4.16 16.63
C ALA A 120 9.84 -5.05 15.47
N THR A 121 8.53 -5.27 15.31
CA THR A 121 7.96 -6.04 14.18
C THR A 121 8.25 -5.34 12.86
N PHE A 122 8.16 -4.01 12.83
CA PHE A 122 8.58 -3.21 11.69
C PHE A 122 10.07 -3.39 11.38
N ALA A 123 10.94 -3.24 12.38
CA ALA A 123 12.38 -3.43 12.19
C ALA A 123 12.71 -4.83 11.66
N ILE A 124 12.07 -5.89 12.18
CA ILE A 124 12.21 -7.26 11.67
C ILE A 124 11.90 -7.32 10.16
N ALA A 125 10.80 -6.69 9.72
CA ALA A 125 10.39 -6.69 8.31
C ALA A 125 11.40 -6.05 7.34
N LEU A 126 12.31 -5.21 7.86
CA LEU A 126 13.34 -4.52 7.09
C LEU A 126 14.62 -5.34 6.89
N HIS A 127 14.82 -6.44 7.62
CA HIS A 127 16.08 -7.19 7.59
C HIS A 127 16.26 -7.96 6.28
N ASP A 128 17.49 -7.96 5.75
CA ASP A 128 17.91 -8.83 4.65
C ASP A 128 18.22 -10.24 5.16
N ASP A 129 17.19 -10.95 5.60
CA ASP A 129 17.36 -12.27 6.20
C ASP A 129 16.21 -13.22 5.86
N ALA A 130 16.54 -14.44 5.45
CA ALA A 130 15.56 -15.45 5.07
C ALA A 130 14.62 -15.86 6.22
N ARG A 131 15.03 -15.63 7.48
CA ARG A 131 14.21 -15.91 8.68
C ARG A 131 13.08 -14.92 8.89
N VAL A 132 13.07 -13.76 8.20
CA VAL A 132 12.02 -12.75 8.40
C VAL A 132 10.63 -13.31 8.14
N GLU A 133 10.45 -14.08 7.06
CA GLU A 133 9.15 -14.69 6.75
C GLU A 133 8.68 -15.64 7.86
N SER A 134 9.54 -16.55 8.33
CA SER A 134 9.17 -17.50 9.37
C SER A 134 8.89 -16.81 10.70
N ILE A 135 9.66 -15.78 11.05
CA ILE A 135 9.41 -14.97 12.26
C ILE A 135 8.03 -14.29 12.19
N LEU A 136 7.70 -13.65 11.06
CA LEU A 136 6.39 -13.00 10.89
C LEU A 136 5.25 -14.03 10.93
N ILE A 137 5.42 -15.20 10.30
CA ILE A 137 4.44 -16.30 10.36
C ILE A 137 4.25 -16.78 11.81
N ASP A 138 5.32 -16.94 12.59
CA ASP A 138 5.24 -17.36 13.97
C ASP A 138 4.50 -16.32 14.84
N LEU A 139 4.75 -15.02 14.62
CA LEU A 139 4.02 -13.93 15.28
C LEU A 139 2.53 -13.96 14.93
N ILE A 140 2.18 -14.31 13.68
CA ILE A 140 0.79 -14.47 13.25
C ILE A 140 0.17 -15.74 13.85
N ARG A 141 0.92 -16.78 14.21
CA ARG A 141 0.33 -18.01 14.77
C ARG A 141 0.21 -17.96 16.30
N LYS A 142 1.11 -17.25 16.96
CA LYS A 142 1.10 -17.09 18.42
C LYS A 142 -0.12 -16.26 18.88
N PRO A 143 -0.59 -16.48 20.12
CA PRO A 143 -1.57 -15.59 20.75
C PRO A 143 -0.91 -14.28 21.19
N VAL A 144 -0.57 -13.44 20.21
CA VAL A 144 -0.09 -12.07 20.44
C VAL A 144 -1.25 -11.08 20.41
N ASN A 145 -1.02 -9.87 20.93
CA ASN A 145 -2.00 -8.79 20.85
C ASN A 145 -2.37 -8.50 19.38
N GLU A 146 -3.65 -8.22 19.12
CA GLU A 146 -4.18 -8.09 17.76
C GLU A 146 -3.43 -7.04 16.91
N PRO A 147 -3.06 -5.85 17.42
CA PRO A 147 -2.32 -4.88 16.61
C PRO A 147 -0.96 -5.41 16.14
N ILE A 148 -0.28 -6.23 16.97
CA ILE A 148 1.00 -6.86 16.61
C ILE A 148 0.76 -7.92 15.53
N ARG A 149 -0.29 -8.73 15.67
CA ARG A 149 -0.69 -9.74 14.67
C ARG A 149 -1.02 -9.09 13.33
N SER A 150 -1.86 -8.06 13.32
CA SER A 150 -2.25 -7.32 12.12
C SER A 150 -1.06 -6.62 11.46
N ARG A 151 -0.11 -6.11 12.26
CA ARG A 151 1.16 -5.59 11.75
C ARG A 151 2.04 -6.67 11.12
N ALA A 152 2.14 -7.84 11.73
CA ALA A 152 2.89 -8.96 11.18
C ALA A 152 2.28 -9.43 9.85
N ILE A 153 0.94 -9.50 9.74
CA ILE A 153 0.23 -9.79 8.48
C ILE A 153 0.56 -8.73 7.42
N PHE A 154 0.50 -7.45 7.78
CA PHE A 154 0.83 -6.36 6.88
C PHE A 154 2.25 -6.50 6.33
N TRP A 155 3.25 -6.70 7.20
CA TRP A 155 4.65 -6.83 6.77
C TRP A 155 4.94 -8.12 6.02
N LEU A 156 4.23 -9.21 6.32
CA LEU A 156 4.33 -10.45 5.57
C LEU A 156 3.94 -10.23 4.10
N GLY A 157 2.98 -9.32 3.82
CA GLY A 157 2.65 -8.91 2.45
C GLY A 157 3.80 -8.30 1.66
N TYR A 158 4.80 -7.74 2.36
CA TYR A 158 6.00 -7.18 1.74
C TYR A 158 7.14 -8.19 1.61
N THR A 159 7.09 -9.38 2.20
CA THR A 159 8.16 -10.39 2.00
C THR A 159 8.09 -10.98 0.60
N PRO A 160 9.20 -11.58 0.08
CA PRO A 160 9.18 -12.35 -1.16
C PRO A 160 8.04 -13.38 -1.19
N GLU A 161 7.66 -13.77 -2.39
CA GLU A 161 6.51 -14.64 -2.57
C GLU A 161 6.78 -16.09 -2.17
N SER A 162 5.86 -16.69 -1.40
CA SER A 162 5.97 -18.09 -0.98
C SER A 162 4.59 -18.75 -0.88
N GLN A 163 4.54 -20.06 -1.14
CA GLN A 163 3.31 -20.85 -1.01
C GLN A 163 2.81 -20.88 0.44
N ILE A 164 3.73 -20.93 1.40
CA ILE A 164 3.40 -20.98 2.84
C ILE A 164 2.71 -19.68 3.26
N LYS A 165 3.26 -18.54 2.86
CA LYS A 165 2.65 -17.22 3.05
C LYS A 165 1.23 -17.17 2.48
N ASN A 166 1.06 -17.56 1.21
CA ASN A 166 -0.27 -17.51 0.57
C ASN A 166 -1.29 -18.42 1.25
N ALA A 167 -0.89 -19.62 1.63
CA ALA A 167 -1.77 -20.55 2.33
C ALA A 167 -2.26 -19.95 3.65
N LEU A 168 -1.36 -19.38 4.45
CA LEU A 168 -1.70 -18.73 5.71
C LEU A 168 -2.61 -17.51 5.50
N LEU A 169 -2.26 -16.60 4.57
CA LEU A 169 -3.07 -15.42 4.32
C LEU A 169 -4.47 -15.79 3.80
N THR A 170 -4.58 -16.83 2.96
CA THR A 170 -5.86 -17.35 2.47
C THR A 170 -6.71 -17.94 3.60
N GLU A 171 -6.09 -18.68 4.52
CA GLU A 171 -6.75 -19.22 5.72
C GLU A 171 -7.33 -18.08 6.57
N ILE A 172 -6.52 -17.04 6.85
CA ILE A 172 -6.94 -15.86 7.62
C ILE A 172 -8.12 -15.17 6.94
N VAL A 173 -8.05 -14.91 5.63
CA VAL A 173 -9.14 -14.26 4.88
C VAL A 173 -10.46 -15.03 4.98
N ARG A 174 -10.41 -16.37 4.91
CA ARG A 174 -11.58 -17.25 4.92
C ARG A 174 -12.15 -17.49 6.32
N ASN A 175 -11.38 -17.22 7.38
CA ASN A 175 -11.82 -17.48 8.74
C ASN A 175 -12.77 -16.38 9.23
N ASP A 176 -14.08 -16.65 9.22
CA ASP A 176 -15.08 -15.69 9.71
C ASP A 176 -15.04 -15.42 11.22
N ARG A 177 -14.30 -16.22 11.99
CA ARG A 177 -14.03 -15.97 13.41
C ARG A 177 -12.80 -15.09 13.64
N GLU A 178 -12.05 -14.79 12.58
CA GLU A 178 -10.87 -13.95 12.65
C GLU A 178 -11.24 -12.47 12.71
N TRP A 179 -10.36 -11.68 13.31
CA TRP A 179 -10.54 -10.23 13.45
C TRP A 179 -10.67 -9.56 12.09
N THR A 180 -11.60 -8.61 11.96
CA THR A 180 -11.87 -7.95 10.68
C THR A 180 -10.63 -7.25 10.10
N ASP A 181 -9.80 -6.61 10.93
CA ASP A 181 -8.56 -5.99 10.46
C ASP A 181 -7.56 -7.04 9.95
N ALA A 182 -7.32 -8.11 10.71
CA ALA A 182 -6.46 -9.21 10.27
C ALA A 182 -6.89 -9.79 8.91
N ARG A 183 -8.19 -10.02 8.69
CA ARG A 183 -8.73 -10.47 7.38
C ARG A 183 -8.47 -9.45 6.27
N ASN A 184 -8.69 -8.16 6.54
CA ASN A 184 -8.47 -7.08 5.59
C ASN A 184 -7.00 -6.91 5.23
N GLN A 185 -6.11 -6.99 6.21
CA GLN A 185 -4.66 -6.96 6.01
C GLN A 185 -4.21 -8.16 5.20
N ALA A 186 -4.73 -9.36 5.49
CA ALA A 186 -4.36 -10.56 4.76
C ALA A 186 -4.79 -10.52 3.29
N MET A 187 -6.00 -10.04 3.00
CA MET A 187 -6.44 -9.82 1.62
C MET A 187 -5.57 -8.77 0.90
N SER A 188 -5.16 -7.72 1.61
CA SER A 188 -4.29 -6.68 1.03
C SER A 188 -2.90 -7.21 0.74
N ALA A 189 -2.34 -8.03 1.64
CA ALA A 189 -1.07 -8.70 1.48
C ALA A 189 -1.09 -9.66 0.27
N LEU A 190 -2.15 -10.46 0.11
CA LEU A 190 -2.35 -11.27 -1.09
C LEU A 190 -2.41 -10.42 -2.37
N GLY A 191 -3.10 -9.27 -2.31
CA GLY A 191 -3.20 -8.34 -3.43
C GLY A 191 -1.94 -7.51 -3.73
N MET A 192 -0.92 -7.53 -2.85
CA MET A 192 0.39 -6.94 -3.15
C MET A 192 1.22 -7.84 -4.07
N ASN A 193 0.95 -9.15 -4.08
CA ASN A 193 1.59 -10.07 -5.01
C ASN A 193 1.05 -9.86 -6.44
N ARG A 194 1.93 -9.38 -7.31
CA ARG A 194 1.62 -9.08 -8.71
C ARG A 194 1.72 -10.29 -9.63
N SER A 195 2.20 -11.44 -9.16
CA SER A 195 2.40 -12.64 -9.98
C SER A 195 1.14 -13.02 -10.77
N ALA A 196 1.30 -13.30 -12.06
CA ALA A 196 0.22 -13.82 -12.91
C ALA A 196 -0.46 -15.08 -12.32
N ALA A 197 0.29 -15.89 -11.58
CA ALA A 197 -0.21 -17.10 -10.94
C ALA A 197 -1.12 -16.85 -9.73
N SER A 198 -1.13 -15.64 -9.15
CA SER A 198 -2.00 -15.30 -8.02
C SER A 198 -3.40 -14.85 -8.45
N LEU A 199 -3.60 -14.57 -9.75
CA LEU A 199 -4.88 -14.07 -10.26
C LEU A 199 -6.05 -15.03 -9.93
N PRO A 200 -5.99 -16.34 -10.22
CA PRO A 200 -7.10 -17.25 -9.92
C PRO A 200 -7.47 -17.31 -8.43
N LEU A 201 -6.48 -17.14 -7.54
CA LEU A 201 -6.72 -17.10 -6.09
C LEU A 201 -7.53 -15.85 -5.72
N LEU A 202 -7.14 -14.67 -6.21
CA LEU A 202 -7.84 -13.42 -5.92
C LEU A 202 -9.26 -13.41 -6.51
N GLU A 203 -9.44 -13.97 -7.71
CA GLU A 203 -10.75 -14.16 -8.32
C GLU A 203 -11.63 -15.09 -7.47
N ASN A 204 -11.09 -16.24 -7.05
CA ASN A 204 -11.83 -17.18 -6.21
C ASN A 204 -12.23 -16.56 -4.86
N LEU A 205 -11.33 -15.80 -4.23
CA LEU A 205 -11.63 -15.10 -3.00
C LEU A 205 -12.71 -14.02 -3.20
N TYR A 206 -12.69 -13.28 -4.31
CA TYR A 206 -13.75 -12.33 -4.62
C TYR A 206 -15.13 -13.02 -4.72
N GLU A 207 -15.20 -14.15 -5.44
CA GLU A 207 -16.46 -14.86 -5.69
C GLU A 207 -17.03 -15.55 -4.45
N THR A 208 -16.15 -16.00 -3.54
CA THR A 208 -16.57 -16.78 -2.37
C THR A 208 -16.83 -15.94 -1.12
N MET A 209 -16.28 -14.72 -1.04
CA MET A 209 -16.42 -13.88 0.14
C MET A 209 -17.70 -13.04 0.10
N THR A 210 -18.33 -12.83 1.26
CA THR A 210 -19.52 -11.97 1.42
C THR A 210 -19.16 -10.55 1.86
N SER A 211 -18.02 -10.36 2.52
CA SER A 211 -17.57 -9.05 2.99
C SER A 211 -17.23 -8.14 1.80
N ARG A 212 -17.96 -7.04 1.68
CA ARG A 212 -17.72 -5.99 0.69
C ARG A 212 -16.30 -5.44 0.75
N GLU A 213 -15.79 -5.18 1.95
CA GLU A 213 -14.43 -4.64 2.11
C GLU A 213 -13.36 -5.61 1.60
N LEU A 214 -13.53 -6.91 1.84
CA LEU A 214 -12.64 -7.93 1.30
C LEU A 214 -12.73 -7.99 -0.24
N LYS A 215 -13.94 -7.93 -0.80
CA LYS A 215 -14.14 -7.86 -2.25
C LYS A 215 -13.47 -6.62 -2.87
N LEU A 216 -13.62 -5.45 -2.26
CA LEU A 216 -12.96 -4.22 -2.70
C LEU A 216 -11.43 -4.33 -2.68
N ARG A 217 -10.86 -5.02 -1.69
CA ARG A 217 -9.41 -5.29 -1.62
C ARG A 217 -8.97 -6.29 -2.68
N ALA A 218 -9.75 -7.35 -2.91
CA ALA A 218 -9.49 -8.31 -3.99
C ALA A 218 -9.47 -7.61 -5.36
N LEU A 219 -10.45 -6.76 -5.67
CA LEU A 219 -10.49 -5.98 -6.92
C LEU A 219 -9.27 -5.08 -7.10
N ARG A 220 -8.75 -4.48 -6.01
CA ARG A 220 -7.52 -3.68 -6.04
C ARG A 220 -6.28 -4.55 -6.31
N GLY A 221 -6.22 -5.74 -5.73
CA GLY A 221 -5.16 -6.71 -5.98
C GLY A 221 -5.17 -7.21 -7.44
N ILE A 222 -6.34 -7.59 -7.94
CA ILE A 222 -6.54 -8.03 -9.34
C ILE A 222 -6.06 -6.96 -10.32
N ALA A 223 -6.37 -5.69 -10.06
CA ALA A 223 -5.95 -4.58 -10.92
C ALA A 223 -4.43 -4.37 -11.03
N ARG A 224 -3.66 -4.88 -10.06
CA ARG A 224 -2.19 -4.78 -10.00
C ARG A 224 -1.48 -6.01 -10.54
N ASN A 225 -2.23 -7.06 -10.88
CA ASN A 225 -1.69 -8.34 -11.33
C ASN A 225 -1.01 -8.20 -12.70
N ASP A 226 0.08 -8.94 -12.90
CA ASP A 226 0.88 -8.90 -14.12
C ASP A 226 0.19 -9.63 -15.29
N ASN A 227 -0.78 -10.51 -15.02
CA ASN A 227 -1.73 -10.98 -16.05
C ASN A 227 -2.80 -9.91 -16.32
N ARG A 228 -2.41 -8.86 -17.05
CA ARG A 228 -3.26 -7.69 -17.33
C ARG A 228 -4.52 -8.03 -18.12
N ASP A 229 -4.44 -8.95 -19.09
CA ASP A 229 -5.60 -9.32 -19.90
C ASP A 229 -6.62 -10.14 -19.08
N GLY A 230 -6.14 -11.09 -18.28
CA GLY A 230 -6.99 -11.83 -17.35
C GLY A 230 -7.66 -10.91 -16.33
N ALA A 231 -6.87 -10.03 -15.70
CA ALA A 231 -7.37 -9.04 -14.75
C ALA A 231 -8.41 -8.11 -15.38
N ALA A 232 -8.17 -7.61 -16.60
CA ALA A 232 -9.16 -6.80 -17.33
C ALA A 232 -10.44 -7.59 -17.60
N THR A 233 -10.34 -8.85 -18.04
CA THR A 233 -11.50 -9.73 -18.27
C THR A 233 -12.37 -9.87 -17.03
N PHE A 234 -11.75 -10.16 -15.89
CA PHE A 234 -12.47 -10.32 -14.63
C PHE A 234 -13.13 -9.01 -14.18
N LEU A 235 -12.41 -7.90 -14.23
CA LEU A 235 -12.94 -6.61 -13.80
C LEU A 235 -14.07 -6.10 -14.72
N ILE A 236 -14.02 -6.39 -16.02
CA ILE A 236 -15.12 -6.11 -16.95
C ILE A 236 -16.36 -6.89 -16.53
N ARG A 237 -16.22 -8.20 -16.27
CA ARG A 237 -17.32 -9.04 -15.78
C ARG A 237 -17.93 -8.45 -14.50
N VAL A 238 -17.11 -8.11 -13.51
CA VAL A 238 -17.60 -7.51 -12.25
C VAL A 238 -18.30 -6.18 -12.51
N ALA A 239 -17.75 -5.31 -13.36
CA ALA A 239 -18.37 -4.03 -13.69
C ALA A 239 -19.74 -4.20 -14.38
N GLU A 240 -19.93 -5.27 -15.16
CA GLU A 240 -21.16 -5.55 -15.90
C GLU A 240 -22.23 -6.28 -15.06
N SER A 241 -21.83 -7.25 -14.24
CA SER A 241 -22.77 -8.20 -13.61
C SER A 241 -22.93 -8.06 -12.09
N GLU A 242 -22.05 -7.34 -11.40
CA GLU A 242 -22.14 -7.21 -9.94
C GLU A 242 -23.37 -6.40 -9.54
N ARG A 243 -24.08 -6.83 -8.49
CA ARG A 243 -25.32 -6.20 -8.04
C ARG A 243 -25.04 -4.96 -7.21
N GLU A 244 -23.98 -5.00 -6.42
CA GLU A 244 -23.63 -3.88 -5.54
C GLU A 244 -22.92 -2.78 -6.32
N LEU A 245 -23.53 -1.60 -6.35
CA LEU A 245 -23.05 -0.45 -7.11
C LEU A 245 -21.61 -0.04 -6.73
N GLU A 246 -21.26 -0.15 -5.45
CA GLU A 246 -19.92 0.19 -4.96
C GLU A 246 -18.84 -0.73 -5.54
N LEU A 247 -19.13 -2.04 -5.64
CA LEU A 247 -18.22 -3.03 -6.23
C LEU A 247 -18.08 -2.81 -7.74
N ARG A 248 -19.18 -2.51 -8.45
CA ARG A 248 -19.14 -2.11 -9.87
C ARG A 248 -18.24 -0.89 -10.08
N ARG A 249 -18.45 0.17 -9.28
CA ARG A 249 -17.64 1.40 -9.34
C ARG A 249 -16.16 1.14 -9.05
N SER A 250 -15.86 0.26 -8.11
CA SER A 250 -14.49 -0.15 -7.78
C SER A 250 -13.85 -0.89 -8.95
N ALA A 251 -14.55 -1.83 -9.58
CA ALA A 251 -14.07 -2.55 -10.75
C ALA A 251 -13.76 -1.61 -11.92
N ILE A 252 -14.64 -0.63 -12.21
CA ILE A 252 -14.41 0.40 -13.23
C ILE A 252 -13.22 1.29 -12.89
N SER A 253 -13.07 1.69 -11.62
CA SER A 253 -11.92 2.46 -11.15
C SER A 253 -10.62 1.68 -11.32
N SER A 254 -10.65 0.37 -11.06
CA SER A 254 -9.55 -0.56 -11.27
C SER A 254 -9.22 -0.76 -12.74
N LEU A 255 -10.21 -0.88 -13.63
CA LEU A 255 -10.01 -0.92 -15.10
C LEU A 255 -9.30 0.32 -15.62
N GLY A 256 -9.61 1.51 -15.09
CA GLY A 256 -8.89 2.74 -15.45
C GLY A 256 -7.37 2.68 -15.20
N ARG A 257 -6.90 1.80 -14.31
CA ARG A 257 -5.48 1.57 -14.03
C ARG A 257 -4.83 0.51 -14.91
N ILE A 258 -5.62 -0.32 -15.59
CA ILE A 258 -5.13 -1.35 -16.51
C ILE A 258 -5.04 -0.75 -17.91
N ALA A 259 -3.86 -0.83 -18.52
CA ALA A 259 -3.66 -0.39 -19.89
C ALA A 259 -4.02 -1.44 -20.95
N GLY A 260 -4.63 -0.98 -22.03
CA GLY A 260 -4.96 -1.79 -23.21
C GLY A 260 -6.33 -1.48 -23.80
N GLU A 261 -6.46 -1.72 -25.10
CA GLU A 261 -7.68 -1.51 -25.90
C GLU A 261 -8.92 -2.18 -25.31
N LYS A 262 -8.77 -3.40 -24.77
CA LYS A 262 -9.87 -4.13 -24.14
C LYS A 262 -10.50 -3.38 -22.97
N SER A 263 -9.66 -2.85 -22.08
CA SER A 263 -10.13 -2.06 -20.94
C SER A 263 -10.72 -0.73 -21.41
N LEU A 264 -10.08 -0.07 -22.38
CA LEU A 264 -10.56 1.21 -22.92
C LEU A 264 -11.92 1.07 -23.61
N GLY A 265 -12.09 0.04 -24.44
CA GLY A 265 -13.35 -0.28 -25.12
C GLY A 265 -14.47 -0.60 -24.14
N ALA A 266 -14.19 -1.40 -23.11
CA ALA A 266 -15.17 -1.68 -22.07
C ALA A 266 -15.60 -0.41 -21.30
N LEU A 267 -14.65 0.46 -20.94
CA LEU A 267 -14.95 1.74 -20.30
C LEU A 267 -15.78 2.66 -21.22
N ALA A 268 -15.48 2.71 -22.52
CA ALA A 268 -16.25 3.49 -23.48
C ALA A 268 -17.69 2.95 -23.61
N ASN A 269 -17.87 1.64 -23.65
CA ASN A 269 -19.20 1.01 -23.69
C ASN A 269 -20.00 1.29 -22.41
N MET A 270 -19.38 1.23 -21.23
CA MET A 270 -20.02 1.57 -19.96
C MET A 270 -20.39 3.05 -19.90
N MET A 271 -19.55 3.94 -20.43
CA MET A 271 -19.86 5.36 -20.54
C MET A 271 -21.10 5.60 -21.41
N ASP A 272 -21.17 4.96 -22.58
CA ASP A 272 -22.20 5.24 -23.58
C ASP A 272 -23.54 4.55 -23.26
N SER A 273 -23.51 3.34 -22.69
CA SER A 273 -24.68 2.44 -22.67
C SER A 273 -25.09 1.93 -21.28
N ASP A 274 -24.33 2.18 -20.21
CA ASP A 274 -24.74 1.67 -18.88
C ASP A 274 -26.06 2.32 -18.41
N PRO A 275 -27.02 1.54 -17.87
CA PRO A 275 -28.28 2.11 -17.39
C PRO A 275 -28.07 3.12 -16.26
N GLU A 276 -27.08 2.90 -15.40
CA GLU A 276 -26.82 3.74 -14.23
C GLU A 276 -25.93 4.93 -14.60
N THR A 277 -26.44 6.15 -14.39
CA THR A 277 -25.73 7.39 -14.73
C THR A 277 -24.47 7.55 -13.89
N GLU A 278 -24.48 7.08 -12.63
CA GLU A 278 -23.26 7.09 -11.80
C GLU A 278 -22.16 6.15 -12.33
N ILE A 279 -22.52 5.03 -12.97
CA ILE A 279 -21.57 4.15 -13.63
C ILE A 279 -21.01 4.80 -14.89
N GLN A 280 -21.85 5.45 -15.70
CA GLN A 280 -21.39 6.21 -16.87
C GLN A 280 -20.36 7.28 -16.46
N LYS A 281 -20.65 8.07 -15.42
CA LYS A 281 -19.73 9.09 -14.88
C LYS A 281 -18.43 8.46 -14.32
N GLN A 282 -18.52 7.30 -13.68
CA GLN A 282 -17.35 6.59 -13.18
C GLN A 282 -16.47 6.11 -14.34
N ALA A 283 -17.07 5.63 -15.44
CA ALA A 283 -16.35 5.24 -16.64
C ALA A 283 -15.64 6.44 -17.30
N VAL A 284 -16.29 7.61 -17.41
CA VAL A 284 -15.63 8.86 -17.83
C VAL A 284 -14.40 9.17 -16.97
N SER A 285 -14.54 9.03 -15.65
CA SER A 285 -13.44 9.31 -14.72
C SER A 285 -12.29 8.30 -14.87
N ALA A 286 -12.60 7.03 -15.14
CA ALA A 286 -11.60 5.99 -15.42
C ALA A 286 -10.88 6.23 -16.75
N ILE A 287 -11.61 6.62 -17.81
CA ILE A 287 -11.04 7.02 -19.11
C ILE A 287 -10.09 8.20 -18.94
N GLY A 288 -10.45 9.22 -18.15
CA GLY A 288 -9.58 10.37 -17.94
C GLY A 288 -8.29 10.09 -17.15
N ARG A 289 -8.12 8.89 -16.57
CA ARG A 289 -6.85 8.44 -15.95
C ARG A 289 -5.95 7.67 -16.93
N ARG A 290 -6.43 7.40 -18.15
CA ARG A 290 -5.66 6.74 -19.21
C ARG A 290 -4.63 7.72 -19.80
N PRO A 291 -3.62 7.21 -20.55
CA PRO A 291 -2.75 8.07 -21.34
C PRO A 291 -3.55 9.08 -22.18
N LYS A 292 -3.06 10.32 -22.26
CA LYS A 292 -3.82 11.44 -22.87
C LYS A 292 -4.27 11.14 -24.29
N ASP A 293 -3.45 10.44 -25.08
CA ASP A 293 -3.77 10.13 -26.47
C ASP A 293 -4.95 9.16 -26.64
N GLU A 294 -5.18 8.29 -25.66
CA GLU A 294 -6.37 7.45 -25.59
C GLU A 294 -7.57 8.22 -25.03
N ALA A 295 -7.35 8.97 -23.94
CA ALA A 295 -8.42 9.58 -23.15
C ALA A 295 -9.09 10.77 -23.84
N ILE A 296 -8.28 11.70 -24.36
CA ILE A 296 -8.76 13.02 -24.78
C ILE A 296 -9.78 12.95 -25.93
N PRO A 297 -9.56 12.15 -26.99
CA PRO A 297 -10.57 12.04 -28.07
C PRO A 297 -11.92 11.53 -27.56
N ILE A 298 -11.93 10.55 -26.66
CA ILE A 298 -13.15 9.96 -26.09
C ILE A 298 -13.85 10.97 -25.18
N LEU A 299 -13.11 11.69 -24.35
CA LEU A 299 -13.67 12.71 -23.47
C LEU A 299 -14.27 13.89 -24.24
N ILE A 300 -13.64 14.32 -25.35
CA ILE A 300 -14.19 15.37 -26.22
C ILE A 300 -15.51 14.89 -26.86
N ARG A 301 -15.56 13.64 -27.36
CA ARG A 301 -16.81 13.04 -27.88
C ARG A 301 -17.91 13.08 -26.81
N ALA A 302 -17.61 12.58 -25.61
CA ALA A 302 -18.58 12.54 -24.52
C ALA A 302 -19.06 13.94 -24.13
N ALA A 303 -18.15 14.93 -24.05
CA ALA A 303 -18.48 16.31 -23.73
C ALA A 303 -19.38 16.98 -24.78
N ARG A 304 -19.25 16.62 -26.06
CA ARG A 304 -20.04 17.19 -27.17
C ARG A 304 -21.42 16.56 -27.29
N SER A 305 -21.49 15.23 -27.28
CA SER A 305 -22.64 14.52 -27.85
C SER A 305 -23.27 13.49 -26.93
N HIS A 306 -22.76 13.25 -25.72
CA HIS A 306 -23.40 12.28 -24.83
C HIS A 306 -24.83 12.74 -24.49
N PRO A 307 -25.84 11.85 -24.50
CA PRO A 307 -27.24 12.27 -24.30
C PRO A 307 -27.50 12.85 -22.89
N LYS A 308 -26.87 12.29 -21.86
CA LYS A 308 -27.06 12.74 -20.47
C LYS A 308 -26.15 13.92 -20.11
N MET A 309 -26.75 15.03 -19.63
CA MET A 309 -26.04 16.24 -19.17
C MET A 309 -24.91 15.92 -18.17
N ALA A 310 -25.21 15.09 -17.16
CA ALA A 310 -24.29 14.78 -16.08
C ALA A 310 -22.99 14.13 -16.58
N VAL A 311 -23.06 13.34 -17.66
CA VAL A 311 -21.89 12.71 -18.27
C VAL A 311 -21.06 13.72 -19.07
N ARG A 312 -21.66 14.66 -19.80
CA ARG A 312 -20.87 15.74 -20.44
C ARG A 312 -20.17 16.61 -19.41
N GLN A 313 -20.87 16.96 -18.33
CA GLN A 313 -20.28 17.74 -17.23
C GLN A 313 -19.08 17.01 -16.62
N GLN A 314 -19.18 15.70 -16.43
CA GLN A 314 -18.06 14.88 -15.97
C GLN A 314 -16.90 14.89 -16.99
N ALA A 315 -17.19 14.74 -18.28
CA ALA A 315 -16.18 14.74 -19.34
C ALA A 315 -15.47 16.09 -19.46
N ILE A 316 -16.22 17.19 -19.40
CA ILE A 316 -15.70 18.57 -19.32
C ILE A 316 -14.78 18.73 -18.11
N ARG A 317 -15.20 18.25 -16.93
CA ARG A 317 -14.36 18.31 -15.72
C ARG A 317 -13.06 17.55 -15.90
N MET A 318 -13.10 16.33 -16.45
CA MET A 318 -11.89 15.55 -16.73
C MET A 318 -10.98 16.25 -17.74
N LEU A 319 -11.54 16.81 -18.82
CA LEU A 319 -10.77 17.58 -19.82
C LEU A 319 -10.08 18.80 -19.18
N GLY A 320 -10.77 19.52 -18.30
CA GLY A 320 -10.22 20.67 -17.58
C GLY A 320 -9.02 20.34 -16.70
N GLN A 321 -8.90 19.10 -16.22
CA GLN A 321 -7.78 18.64 -15.39
C GLN A 321 -6.54 18.22 -16.22
N THR A 322 -6.66 18.10 -17.54
CA THR A 322 -5.60 17.50 -18.36
C THR A 322 -4.52 18.49 -18.79
N GLY A 323 -4.85 19.77 -18.91
CA GLY A 323 -4.00 20.80 -19.52
C GLY A 323 -3.62 20.50 -20.98
N ASP A 324 -4.31 19.58 -21.65
CA ASP A 324 -4.00 19.17 -23.03
C ASP A 324 -4.48 20.22 -24.04
N GLU A 325 -3.66 20.54 -25.05
CA GLU A 325 -3.99 21.56 -26.05
C GLU A 325 -5.28 21.24 -26.82
N ARG A 326 -5.59 19.96 -27.05
CA ARG A 326 -6.84 19.53 -27.69
C ARG A 326 -8.05 19.86 -26.81
N ALA A 327 -7.92 19.73 -25.49
CA ALA A 327 -8.95 20.13 -24.54
C ALA A 327 -9.11 21.65 -24.50
N VAL A 328 -8.01 22.41 -24.56
CA VAL A 328 -8.04 23.88 -24.65
C VAL A 328 -8.74 24.36 -25.92
N ALA A 329 -8.40 23.76 -27.07
CA ALA A 329 -9.04 24.06 -28.35
C ALA A 329 -10.55 23.77 -28.30
N PHE A 330 -10.94 22.64 -27.71
CA PHE A 330 -12.34 22.29 -27.47
C PHE A 330 -13.06 23.33 -26.61
N PHE A 331 -12.48 23.78 -25.50
CA PHE A 331 -13.10 24.82 -24.65
C PHE A 331 -13.21 26.17 -25.36
N ARG A 332 -12.22 26.56 -26.16
CA ARG A 332 -12.27 27.80 -26.94
C ARG A 332 -13.42 27.77 -27.95
N GLU A 333 -13.66 26.64 -28.60
CA GLU A 333 -14.82 26.48 -29.49
C GLU A 333 -16.14 26.54 -28.72
N LEU A 334 -16.21 25.89 -27.56
CA LEU A 334 -17.45 25.78 -26.78
C LEU A 334 -17.86 27.11 -26.14
N LEU A 335 -16.90 27.94 -25.74
CA LEU A 335 -17.13 29.27 -25.13
C LEU A 335 -17.22 30.40 -26.15
N GLY A 336 -16.83 30.16 -27.41
CA GLY A 336 -16.95 31.13 -28.50
C GLY A 336 -18.32 31.11 -29.21
N LYS A 337 -19.25 30.25 -28.77
CA LYS A 337 -20.62 30.15 -29.26
C LYS A 337 -21.59 30.69 -28.21
#